data_AF-A0A1V6K3S6-F1
#
_entry.id   AF-A0A1V6K3S6-F1
#
_cell.length_a   1.000
_cell.length_b   1.000
_cell.length_c   1.000
_cell.angle_alpha   90.00
_cell.angle_beta   90.00
_cell.angle_gamma   90.00
#
_symmetry.space_group_name_H-M   'P 1'
#
loop_
_entity.id
_entity.type
_entity.pdbx_description
1 polymer ?
#
loop_
_entity_poly.entity_id
_entity_poly.type
_entity_poly.pdbx_seq_one_letter_code
_entity_poly.pdbx_strand_id
1 'polypeptide(L)'
;MKTLTGIILLSLAASAAWGDTFVSRIDDAVAIGNITADQAAFFYVWSVLDESRLPSWVTDGAEADPCGTPAMDAVARMMDELSPAVRGEMLNMLARPSVGSPEYTYDTPGGHFKIHWTDTGANATTLEWVTTIGMGMDSSWAHQVDTMDWDAPPSDLGLGGDTKYDIYMLALSGGTLGYCSTSGEPSDPGTPEADYASHIAISTYQGWGEAQMLETCSHEFQHALQNGYEAAEPSWFKENCATWMQNECWPTDLYVDYLHSGENCLRRPWYDIRSGAMYHYGATPWPMYIQTRCCGQEAVRMVWEKAAATVGPNMLDALAQTAVHHGMTFNDWLAEYTCWRWFTGSQADDSHYPYEESSLWTPGPYVFGVHSVSSLPWTGNHGPYPPETYGNHWIKIPVSGHQGWITVNFNGRDNIDWIIGVIQTASDGADAFTWHSVTEPSATLELGVSTTGWQYVVLFVMPITQSTIDFTYDISVQAQTGIEEGQGAPSAALYASSNPMAPGGSFELVLPSGGFTTLGIYDLSGRLVQTLVSGMLEAGSHTVGWNAEGLSTGAYFARLNVPGGGMTKRVILDR
;
A
#
# COMPACT_ATOMS: atom_id res chain seq x y z
N MET A 1 0.49 -5.91 -26.27
CA MET A 1 -0.65 -5.16 -26.87
C MET A 1 -1.94 -5.95 -26.59
N LYS A 2 -2.38 -5.96 -25.33
CA LYS A 2 -3.69 -6.49 -24.94
C LYS A 2 -4.71 -5.39 -25.29
N THR A 3 -5.68 -5.71 -26.13
CA THR A 3 -6.76 -4.79 -26.51
C THR A 3 -7.64 -4.53 -25.29
N LEU A 4 -7.69 -3.28 -24.85
CA LEU A 4 -8.70 -2.72 -23.96
C LEU A 4 -10.08 -2.98 -24.59
N THR A 5 -10.72 -4.06 -24.18
CA THR A 5 -12.14 -4.27 -24.43
C THR A 5 -12.85 -3.47 -23.36
N GLY A 6 -13.21 -2.24 -23.70
CA GLY A 6 -13.94 -1.34 -22.80
C GLY A 6 -15.28 -1.96 -22.40
N ILE A 7 -15.29 -2.62 -21.26
CA ILE A 7 -16.44 -2.64 -20.38
C ILE A 7 -16.31 -1.35 -19.60
N ILE A 8 -17.19 -0.40 -19.89
CA ILE A 8 -17.44 0.72 -18.99
C ILE A 8 -18.06 0.06 -17.75
N LEU A 9 -17.21 -0.41 -16.83
CA LEU A 9 -17.60 -0.57 -15.44
C LEU A 9 -18.09 0.80 -14.99
N LEU A 10 -19.20 0.81 -14.24
CA LEU A 10 -19.52 2.00 -13.49
C LEU A 10 -18.31 2.24 -12.60
N SER A 11 -17.50 3.19 -13.02
CA SER A 11 -16.60 3.91 -12.15
C SER A 11 -17.42 4.18 -10.90
N LEU A 12 -16.98 3.66 -9.75
CA LEU A 12 -16.96 4.50 -8.56
C LEU A 12 -16.23 5.74 -9.05
N ALA A 13 -17.01 6.71 -9.56
CA ALA A 13 -16.48 7.95 -10.03
C ALA A 13 -15.94 8.57 -8.74
N ALA A 14 -14.64 8.36 -8.49
CA ALA A 14 -13.83 9.25 -7.71
C ALA A 14 -14.11 10.60 -8.33
N SER A 15 -15.04 11.28 -7.68
CA SER A 15 -15.61 12.49 -8.16
C SER A 15 -14.51 13.55 -8.00
N ALA A 16 -14.78 14.78 -8.39
CA ALA A 16 -13.85 15.85 -8.06
C ALA A 16 -13.75 16.13 -6.54
N ALA A 17 -14.40 15.34 -5.68
CA ALA A 17 -14.34 15.43 -4.23
C ALA A 17 -13.05 14.78 -3.71
N TRP A 18 -12.41 15.44 -2.77
CA TRP A 18 -11.02 15.19 -2.40
C TRP A 18 -10.96 14.23 -1.21
N GLY A 19 -11.25 12.94 -1.39
CA GLY A 19 -11.28 11.98 -0.27
C GLY A 19 -12.33 12.33 0.80
N ASP A 20 -13.35 13.06 0.36
CA ASP A 20 -14.40 13.65 1.17
C ASP A 20 -15.56 12.65 1.26
N THR A 21 -15.48 11.77 2.25
CA THR A 21 -16.35 10.60 2.45
C THR A 21 -17.27 10.82 3.65
N PHE A 22 -18.23 9.92 3.86
CA PHE A 22 -19.07 10.01 5.06
C PHE A 22 -18.20 9.84 6.31
N VAL A 23 -17.31 8.84 6.31
CA VAL A 23 -16.41 8.54 7.43
C VAL A 23 -15.46 9.71 7.70
N SER A 24 -14.79 10.27 6.68
CA SER A 24 -13.84 11.37 6.89
C SER A 24 -14.49 12.66 7.38
N ARG A 25 -15.71 12.99 6.90
CA ARG A 25 -16.47 14.13 7.44
C ARG A 25 -16.86 13.92 8.91
N ILE A 26 -17.19 12.68 9.31
CA ILE A 26 -17.49 12.35 10.70
C ILE A 26 -16.21 12.46 11.54
N ASP A 27 -15.09 11.90 11.08
CA ASP A 27 -13.77 11.98 11.73
C ASP A 27 -13.37 13.44 11.98
N ASP A 28 -13.45 14.29 10.96
CA ASP A 28 -13.14 15.72 11.05
C ASP A 28 -14.06 16.43 12.06
N ALA A 29 -15.35 16.13 12.04
CA ALA A 29 -16.32 16.72 12.95
C ALA A 29 -16.08 16.30 14.41
N VAL A 30 -15.64 15.06 14.65
CA VAL A 30 -15.21 14.59 15.98
C VAL A 30 -13.93 15.32 16.40
N ALA A 31 -12.92 15.38 15.52
CA ALA A 31 -11.62 15.97 15.81
C ALA A 31 -11.70 17.45 16.22
N ILE A 32 -12.61 18.21 15.60
CA ILE A 32 -12.83 19.64 15.94
C ILE A 32 -13.90 19.85 17.02
N GLY A 33 -14.51 18.77 17.55
CA GLY A 33 -15.49 18.81 18.62
C GLY A 33 -16.87 19.35 18.23
N ASN A 34 -17.24 19.25 16.95
CA ASN A 34 -18.55 19.68 16.44
C ASN A 34 -19.69 18.69 16.77
N ILE A 35 -19.36 17.42 16.99
CA ILE A 35 -20.29 16.37 17.40
C ILE A 35 -19.75 15.59 18.59
N THR A 36 -20.63 15.01 19.40
CA THR A 36 -20.24 14.14 20.52
C THR A 36 -19.89 12.73 20.04
N ALA A 37 -19.17 11.95 20.86
CA ALA A 37 -18.92 10.52 20.60
C ALA A 37 -20.24 9.75 20.40
N ASP A 38 -21.26 10.03 21.21
CA ASP A 38 -22.61 9.43 21.05
C ASP A 38 -23.21 9.74 19.66
N GLN A 39 -23.07 10.97 19.15
CA GLN A 39 -23.58 11.34 17.82
C GLN A 39 -22.75 10.67 16.71
N ALA A 40 -21.43 10.68 16.85
CA ALA A 40 -20.51 10.08 15.89
C ALA A 40 -20.78 8.58 15.73
N ALA A 41 -20.98 7.85 16.84
CA ALA A 41 -21.27 6.42 16.81
C ALA A 41 -22.50 6.09 15.94
N PHE A 42 -23.59 6.84 16.10
CA PHE A 42 -24.75 6.69 15.21
C PHE A 42 -24.44 7.03 13.77
N PHE A 43 -23.67 8.09 13.51
CA PHE A 43 -23.36 8.49 12.14
C PHE A 43 -22.50 7.46 11.41
N TYR A 44 -21.50 6.85 12.05
CA TYR A 44 -20.74 5.75 11.44
C TYR A 44 -21.61 4.54 11.14
N VAL A 45 -22.53 4.16 12.04
CA VAL A 45 -23.41 3.01 11.75
C VAL A 45 -24.39 3.33 10.64
N TRP A 46 -24.95 4.54 10.61
CA TRP A 46 -25.88 4.96 9.57
C TRP A 46 -25.20 5.19 8.22
N SER A 47 -23.92 5.54 8.17
CA SER A 47 -23.18 5.61 6.88
C SER A 47 -23.15 4.27 6.15
N VAL A 48 -23.21 3.16 6.90
CA VAL A 48 -23.21 1.81 6.34
C VAL A 48 -24.64 1.25 6.17
N LEU A 49 -25.51 1.44 7.17
CA LEU A 49 -26.80 0.75 7.23
C LEU A 49 -27.99 1.57 6.74
N ASP A 50 -27.96 2.91 6.83
CA ASP A 50 -29.09 3.78 6.48
C ASP A 50 -28.67 5.25 6.34
N GLU A 51 -28.12 5.61 5.17
CA GLU A 51 -27.59 6.97 4.94
C GLU A 51 -28.67 8.05 5.05
N SER A 52 -29.96 7.69 4.92
CA SER A 52 -31.07 8.64 5.00
C SER A 52 -31.23 9.29 6.37
N ARG A 53 -30.60 8.69 7.40
CA ARG A 53 -30.58 9.21 8.78
C ARG A 53 -29.43 10.18 9.03
N LEU A 54 -28.48 10.28 8.10
CA LEU A 54 -27.36 11.19 8.21
C LEU A 54 -27.78 12.64 7.93
N PRO A 55 -27.14 13.62 8.59
CA PRO A 55 -27.35 15.02 8.27
C PRO A 55 -26.74 15.34 6.91
N SER A 56 -27.33 16.29 6.17
CA SER A 56 -26.94 16.58 4.80
C SER A 56 -25.50 17.07 4.66
N TRP A 57 -24.91 17.69 5.70
CA TRP A 57 -23.51 18.07 5.68
C TRP A 57 -22.55 16.87 5.63
N VAL A 58 -23.00 15.66 6.03
CA VAL A 58 -22.24 14.42 5.86
C VAL A 58 -22.43 13.87 4.44
N THR A 59 -23.63 13.92 3.89
CA THR A 59 -23.96 13.22 2.63
C THR A 59 -23.79 14.06 1.37
N ASP A 60 -23.99 15.37 1.43
CA ASP A 60 -24.08 16.23 0.24
C ASP A 60 -22.74 16.29 -0.49
N GLY A 61 -22.68 15.67 -1.67
CA GLY A 61 -21.50 15.66 -2.53
C GLY A 61 -20.31 14.86 -2.01
N ALA A 62 -20.50 14.04 -0.98
CA ALA A 62 -19.48 13.13 -0.48
C ALA A 62 -19.35 11.88 -1.38
N GLU A 63 -18.16 11.29 -1.35
CA GLU A 63 -17.84 10.04 -2.01
C GLU A 63 -18.34 8.84 -1.22
N ALA A 64 -18.61 7.74 -1.92
CA ALA A 64 -19.02 6.49 -1.31
C ALA A 64 -17.84 5.78 -0.64
N ASP A 65 -18.07 5.21 0.54
CA ASP A 65 -17.13 4.31 1.22
C ASP A 65 -17.46 2.85 0.83
N PRO A 66 -16.61 2.18 0.02
CA PRO A 66 -16.92 0.85 -0.49
C PRO A 66 -16.85 -0.22 0.61
N CYS A 67 -15.96 -0.06 1.60
CA CYS A 67 -15.86 -0.92 2.77
C CYS A 67 -16.46 -0.21 3.99
N GLY A 68 -17.39 -0.88 4.68
CA GLY A 68 -18.00 -0.39 5.92
C GLY A 68 -17.20 -0.75 7.18
N THR A 69 -16.18 -1.61 7.06
CA THR A 69 -15.33 -2.04 8.18
C THR A 69 -14.70 -0.87 8.94
N PRO A 70 -14.15 0.19 8.29
CA PRO A 70 -13.59 1.33 9.01
C PRO A 70 -14.60 2.03 9.92
N ALA A 71 -15.87 2.14 9.49
CA ALA A 71 -16.93 2.73 10.27
C ALA A 71 -17.29 1.84 11.48
N MET A 72 -17.39 0.52 11.29
CA MET A 72 -17.64 -0.44 12.39
C MET A 72 -16.50 -0.43 13.42
N ASP A 73 -15.25 -0.45 12.93
CA ASP A 73 -14.04 -0.37 13.74
C ASP A 73 -13.95 0.96 14.52
N ALA A 74 -14.34 2.08 13.91
CA ALA A 74 -14.38 3.38 14.59
C ALA A 74 -15.33 3.37 15.78
N VAL A 75 -16.52 2.78 15.60
CA VAL A 75 -17.51 2.63 16.69
C VAL A 75 -16.99 1.67 17.76
N ALA A 76 -16.39 0.54 17.38
CA ALA A 76 -15.80 -0.41 18.32
C ALA A 76 -14.73 0.25 19.22
N ARG A 77 -13.84 1.06 18.64
CA ARG A 77 -12.78 1.77 19.39
C ARG A 77 -13.30 2.81 20.38
N MET A 78 -14.42 3.47 20.07
CA MET A 78 -14.98 4.52 20.95
C MET A 78 -16.02 3.99 21.95
N MET A 79 -16.28 2.68 22.02
CA MET A 79 -17.27 2.09 22.93
C MET A 79 -17.17 2.61 24.36
N ASP A 80 -15.95 2.79 24.87
CA ASP A 80 -15.70 3.25 26.23
C ASP A 80 -16.02 4.73 26.47
N GLU A 81 -16.07 5.54 25.42
CA GLU A 81 -16.43 6.95 25.46
C GLU A 81 -17.94 7.17 25.39
N LEU A 82 -18.70 6.17 24.95
CA LEU A 82 -20.15 6.25 24.77
C LEU A 82 -20.91 6.21 26.09
N SER A 83 -22.01 6.96 26.14
CA SER A 83 -22.96 6.87 27.24
C SER A 83 -23.55 5.45 27.35
N PRO A 84 -23.94 4.96 28.55
CA PRO A 84 -24.41 3.58 28.72
C PRO A 84 -25.59 3.19 27.83
N ALA A 85 -26.48 4.13 27.51
CA ALA A 85 -27.62 3.90 26.64
C ALA A 85 -27.17 3.70 25.18
N VAL A 86 -26.32 4.59 24.67
CA VAL A 86 -25.81 4.53 23.30
C VAL A 86 -24.89 3.32 23.12
N ARG A 87 -24.03 3.02 24.10
CA ARG A 87 -23.19 1.82 24.10
C ARG A 87 -24.01 0.55 23.93
N GLY A 88 -25.10 0.40 24.68
CA GLY A 88 -26.00 -0.74 24.55
C GLY A 88 -26.69 -0.83 23.19
N GLU A 89 -27.01 0.30 22.57
CA GLU A 89 -27.57 0.34 21.21
C GLU A 89 -26.53 -0.04 20.16
N MET A 90 -25.31 0.50 20.23
CA MET A 90 -24.23 0.18 19.30
C MET A 90 -23.83 -1.30 19.37
N LEU A 91 -23.72 -1.88 20.57
CA LEU A 91 -23.46 -3.32 20.72
C LEU A 91 -24.50 -4.18 19.97
N ASN A 92 -25.77 -3.75 19.95
CA ASN A 92 -26.81 -4.47 19.20
C ASN A 92 -26.74 -4.20 17.69
N MET A 93 -26.40 -2.98 17.27
CA MET A 93 -26.35 -2.61 15.85
C MET A 93 -25.13 -3.19 15.12
N LEU A 94 -24.00 -3.36 15.81
CA LEU A 94 -22.78 -3.95 15.24
C LEU A 94 -22.71 -5.47 15.39
N ALA A 95 -23.56 -6.07 16.23
CA ALA A 95 -23.66 -7.52 16.37
C ALA A 95 -24.25 -8.17 15.12
N ARG A 96 -24.18 -9.51 15.08
CA ARG A 96 -24.74 -10.35 14.01
C ARG A 96 -26.15 -9.87 13.58
N PRO A 97 -26.32 -9.43 12.33
CA PRO A 97 -27.53 -8.77 11.89
C PRO A 97 -28.65 -9.78 11.58
N SER A 98 -29.91 -9.35 11.72
CA SER A 98 -31.03 -10.13 11.19
C SER A 98 -31.22 -9.82 9.71
N VAL A 99 -31.25 -10.87 8.88
CA VAL A 99 -31.54 -10.72 7.45
C VAL A 99 -33.03 -10.51 7.17
N GLY A 100 -33.92 -10.88 8.09
CA GLY A 100 -35.37 -10.77 7.93
C GLY A 100 -36.08 -12.11 8.11
N SER A 101 -37.36 -12.19 7.73
CA SER A 101 -38.17 -13.40 7.88
C SER A 101 -39.02 -13.68 6.64
N PRO A 102 -39.02 -14.91 6.10
CA PRO A 102 -38.25 -16.07 6.55
C PRO A 102 -36.76 -15.90 6.31
N GLU A 103 -35.95 -16.47 7.20
CA GLU A 103 -34.50 -16.58 7.03
C GLU A 103 -34.16 -17.93 6.41
N TYR A 104 -33.31 -17.90 5.38
CA TYR A 104 -32.73 -19.06 4.74
C TYR A 104 -31.23 -19.06 4.95
N THR A 105 -30.63 -20.25 4.89
CA THR A 105 -29.19 -20.44 4.94
C THR A 105 -28.69 -21.21 3.73
N TYR A 106 -27.46 -20.92 3.33
CA TYR A 106 -26.73 -21.63 2.28
C TYR A 106 -25.33 -21.95 2.79
N ASP A 107 -25.01 -23.24 2.91
CA ASP A 107 -23.65 -23.69 3.23
C ASP A 107 -22.86 -23.79 1.94
N THR A 108 -21.69 -23.16 1.88
CA THR A 108 -20.88 -23.16 0.66
C THR A 108 -20.27 -24.54 0.40
N PRO A 109 -20.06 -24.93 -0.88
CA PRO A 109 -19.49 -26.22 -1.22
C PRO A 109 -18.08 -26.48 -0.66
N GLY A 110 -17.28 -25.43 -0.46
CA GLY A 110 -15.97 -25.50 0.22
C GLY A 110 -16.07 -25.89 1.69
N GLY A 111 -17.24 -25.72 2.31
CA GLY A 111 -17.52 -26.19 3.67
C GLY A 111 -17.09 -25.22 4.78
N HIS A 112 -16.59 -24.04 4.41
CA HIS A 112 -16.06 -23.05 5.35
C HIS A 112 -17.07 -21.97 5.75
N PHE A 113 -18.08 -21.70 4.91
CA PHE A 113 -18.99 -20.56 5.10
C PHE A 113 -20.46 -20.98 5.18
N LYS A 114 -21.22 -20.20 5.95
CA LYS A 114 -22.69 -20.21 5.98
C LYS A 114 -23.20 -18.81 5.61
N ILE A 115 -24.07 -18.74 4.62
CA ILE A 115 -24.66 -17.47 4.17
C ILE A 115 -26.12 -17.39 4.61
N HIS A 116 -26.44 -16.37 5.40
CA HIS A 116 -27.78 -16.01 5.86
C HIS A 116 -28.42 -15.03 4.88
N TRP A 117 -29.66 -15.30 4.47
CA TRP A 117 -30.37 -14.43 3.52
C TRP A 117 -31.90 -14.57 3.63
N THR A 118 -32.62 -13.64 2.97
CA THR A 118 -34.09 -13.66 2.85
C THR A 118 -34.49 -13.35 1.41
N ASP A 119 -35.67 -13.81 0.99
CA ASP A 119 -36.29 -13.45 -0.30
C ASP A 119 -37.37 -12.36 -0.14
N THR A 120 -37.47 -11.74 1.04
CA THR A 120 -38.47 -10.71 1.35
C THR A 120 -37.88 -9.52 2.10
N GLY A 121 -38.62 -8.39 2.08
CA GLY A 121 -38.22 -7.18 2.79
C GLY A 121 -37.11 -6.40 2.09
N ALA A 122 -36.42 -5.53 2.84
CA ALA A 122 -35.35 -4.69 2.31
C ALA A 122 -34.12 -5.52 1.88
N ASN A 123 -33.82 -6.60 2.61
CA ASN A 123 -32.67 -7.48 2.35
C ASN A 123 -32.99 -8.59 1.33
N ALA A 124 -34.10 -8.49 0.60
CA ALA A 124 -34.51 -9.52 -0.35
C ALA A 124 -33.43 -9.75 -1.41
N THR A 125 -33.03 -11.01 -1.58
CA THR A 125 -32.11 -11.46 -2.64
C THR A 125 -32.53 -12.82 -3.19
N THR A 126 -31.74 -13.40 -4.10
CA THR A 126 -32.02 -14.69 -4.74
C THR A 126 -30.99 -15.73 -4.35
N LEU A 127 -31.38 -17.01 -4.34
CA LEU A 127 -30.46 -18.13 -4.13
C LEU A 127 -29.33 -18.15 -5.19
N GLU A 128 -29.62 -17.73 -6.41
CA GLU A 128 -28.62 -17.59 -7.48
C GLU A 128 -27.52 -16.62 -7.05
N TRP A 129 -27.89 -15.44 -6.56
CA TRP A 129 -26.93 -14.46 -6.10
C TRP A 129 -26.16 -14.91 -4.86
N VAL A 130 -26.85 -15.53 -3.90
CA VAL A 130 -26.21 -16.12 -2.71
C VAL A 130 -25.17 -17.18 -3.10
N THR A 131 -25.46 -17.98 -4.13
CA THR A 131 -24.52 -18.98 -4.65
C THR A 131 -23.29 -18.31 -5.28
N THR A 132 -23.47 -17.21 -6.02
CA THR A 132 -22.36 -16.41 -6.56
C THR A 132 -21.45 -15.84 -5.46
N ILE A 133 -22.04 -15.25 -4.41
CA ILE A 133 -21.27 -14.79 -3.25
C ILE A 133 -20.55 -15.95 -2.55
N GLY A 134 -21.21 -17.11 -2.41
CA GLY A 134 -20.59 -18.32 -1.88
C GLY A 134 -19.37 -18.79 -2.68
N MET A 135 -19.40 -18.68 -4.01
CA MET A 135 -18.24 -18.96 -4.85
C MET A 135 -17.09 -17.98 -4.59
N GLY A 136 -17.39 -16.69 -4.43
CA GLY A 136 -16.41 -15.67 -4.08
C GLY A 136 -15.73 -15.95 -2.75
N MET A 137 -16.51 -16.33 -1.74
CA MET A 137 -16.01 -16.69 -0.40
C MET A 137 -15.16 -17.96 -0.43
N ASP A 138 -15.63 -19.05 -1.06
CA ASP A 138 -14.83 -20.28 -1.17
C ASP A 138 -13.52 -20.05 -1.94
N SER A 139 -13.54 -19.22 -3.00
CA SER A 139 -12.32 -18.84 -3.73
C SER A 139 -11.36 -18.03 -2.86
N SER A 140 -11.90 -17.12 -2.04
CA SER A 140 -11.12 -16.30 -1.11
C SER A 140 -10.44 -17.16 -0.05
N TRP A 141 -11.15 -18.15 0.52
CA TRP A 141 -10.54 -19.11 1.45
C TRP A 141 -9.42 -19.92 0.79
N ALA A 142 -9.69 -20.51 -0.37
CA ALA A 142 -8.72 -21.34 -1.08
C ALA A 142 -7.44 -20.56 -1.45
N HIS A 143 -7.55 -19.26 -1.70
CA HIS A 143 -6.40 -18.43 -1.97
C HIS A 143 -5.71 -17.97 -0.67
N GLN A 144 -6.42 -17.29 0.22
CA GLN A 144 -5.82 -16.62 1.38
C GLN A 144 -5.35 -17.62 2.43
N VAL A 145 -6.16 -18.63 2.75
CA VAL A 145 -5.83 -19.62 3.78
C VAL A 145 -4.99 -20.74 3.18
N ASP A 146 -5.48 -21.42 2.14
CA ASP A 146 -4.82 -22.65 1.65
C ASP A 146 -3.55 -22.37 0.83
N THR A 147 -3.47 -21.23 0.12
CA THR A 147 -2.34 -20.90 -0.77
C THR A 147 -1.36 -19.92 -0.13
N MET A 148 -1.86 -18.85 0.49
CA MET A 148 -1.05 -17.80 1.10
C MET A 148 -0.76 -18.04 2.59
N ASP A 149 -1.31 -19.10 3.18
CA ASP A 149 -1.02 -19.56 4.55
C ASP A 149 -1.44 -18.56 5.64
N TRP A 150 -2.44 -17.71 5.39
CA TRP A 150 -3.02 -16.91 6.46
C TRP A 150 -3.74 -17.80 7.48
N ASP A 151 -3.63 -17.47 8.76
CA ASP A 151 -4.38 -18.16 9.79
C ASP A 151 -5.89 -17.99 9.55
N ALA A 152 -6.62 -19.11 9.61
CA ALA A 152 -8.07 -19.09 9.47
C ALA A 152 -8.71 -18.21 10.57
N PRO A 153 -9.87 -17.58 10.30
CA PRO A 153 -10.53 -16.74 11.30
C PRO A 153 -10.82 -17.52 12.58
N PRO A 154 -10.74 -16.89 13.76
CA PRO A 154 -11.03 -17.54 15.03
C PRO A 154 -12.45 -18.11 15.09
N SER A 155 -12.63 -19.18 15.87
CA SER A 155 -13.95 -19.78 16.05
C SER A 155 -14.87 -18.86 16.85
N ASP A 156 -16.08 -18.66 16.33
CA ASP A 156 -17.15 -17.94 17.02
C ASP A 156 -17.91 -18.79 18.06
N LEU A 157 -17.42 -20.00 18.37
CA LEU A 157 -18.03 -20.96 19.31
C LEU A 157 -19.44 -21.44 18.92
N GLY A 158 -19.76 -21.45 17.63
CA GLY A 158 -21.04 -21.97 17.13
C GLY A 158 -22.15 -20.93 17.04
N LEU A 159 -21.80 -19.64 17.13
CA LEU A 159 -22.71 -18.55 16.80
C LEU A 159 -23.11 -18.64 15.32
N GLY A 160 -24.22 -18.01 14.91
CA GLY A 160 -24.76 -18.19 13.54
C GLY A 160 -25.38 -19.57 13.25
N GLY A 161 -25.09 -20.59 14.07
CA GLY A 161 -25.84 -21.83 14.16
C GLY A 161 -25.05 -23.10 13.89
N ASP A 162 -23.81 -23.00 13.42
CA ASP A 162 -22.84 -24.10 13.38
C ASP A 162 -21.40 -23.56 13.43
N THR A 163 -20.39 -24.35 13.06
CA THR A 163 -18.97 -23.96 13.15
C THR A 163 -18.43 -23.28 11.90
N LYS A 164 -19.26 -22.96 10.90
CA LYS A 164 -18.84 -22.28 9.68
C LYS A 164 -18.81 -20.78 9.91
N TYR A 165 -17.98 -20.07 9.15
CA TYR A 165 -17.91 -18.62 9.21
C TYR A 165 -19.16 -17.99 8.59
N ASP A 166 -19.82 -17.08 9.30
CA ASP A 166 -21.12 -16.53 8.90
C ASP A 166 -21.03 -15.26 8.06
N ILE A 167 -21.78 -15.28 6.97
CA ILE A 167 -21.97 -14.16 6.04
C ILE A 167 -23.44 -13.77 6.02
N TYR A 168 -23.75 -12.48 6.11
CA TYR A 168 -25.13 -11.97 6.13
C TYR A 168 -25.41 -11.11 4.89
N MET A 169 -26.43 -11.48 4.12
CA MET A 169 -26.85 -10.70 2.95
C MET A 169 -27.77 -9.55 3.37
N LEU A 170 -27.31 -8.31 3.24
CA LEU A 170 -28.04 -7.11 3.69
C LEU A 170 -28.20 -6.06 2.59
N ALA A 171 -29.25 -5.26 2.67
CA ALA A 171 -29.33 -3.99 1.96
C ALA A 171 -28.47 -2.96 2.69
N LEU A 172 -27.31 -2.64 2.12
CA LEU A 172 -26.38 -1.62 2.63
C LEU A 172 -26.62 -0.28 1.93
N SER A 173 -26.15 0.80 2.56
CA SER A 173 -26.31 2.19 2.13
C SER A 173 -24.95 2.84 1.87
N GLY A 174 -24.90 4.14 1.50
CA GLY A 174 -23.63 4.87 1.37
C GLY A 174 -22.70 4.42 0.26
N GLY A 175 -23.17 3.54 -0.63
CA GLY A 175 -22.33 2.88 -1.62
C GLY A 175 -21.43 1.78 -1.03
N THR A 176 -21.69 1.33 0.19
CA THR A 176 -20.97 0.23 0.83
C THR A 176 -21.32 -1.13 0.21
N LEU A 177 -20.28 -1.91 -0.09
CA LEU A 177 -20.38 -3.24 -0.71
C LEU A 177 -20.36 -4.35 0.33
N GLY A 178 -19.66 -4.15 1.45
CA GLY A 178 -19.58 -5.09 2.57
C GLY A 178 -19.01 -4.45 3.83
N TYR A 179 -19.04 -5.21 4.92
CA TYR A 179 -18.28 -4.89 6.13
C TYR A 179 -17.97 -6.17 6.93
N CYS A 180 -16.89 -6.14 7.69
CA CYS A 180 -16.55 -7.11 8.72
C CYS A 180 -16.70 -6.47 10.11
N SER A 181 -17.24 -7.22 11.09
CA SER A 181 -17.44 -6.73 12.46
C SER A 181 -17.05 -7.78 13.49
N THR A 182 -16.42 -7.34 14.58
CA THR A 182 -16.05 -8.15 15.76
C THR A 182 -17.02 -7.97 16.92
N SER A 183 -18.03 -7.09 16.79
CA SER A 183 -18.92 -6.77 17.90
C SER A 183 -19.82 -7.95 18.27
N GLY A 184 -19.85 -8.28 19.56
CA GLY A 184 -20.63 -9.40 20.08
C GLY A 184 -19.98 -10.78 19.85
N GLU A 185 -18.77 -10.81 19.30
CA GLU A 185 -18.03 -12.03 19.00
C GLU A 185 -17.05 -12.37 20.14
N PRO A 186 -16.75 -13.66 20.36
CA PRO A 186 -15.75 -14.07 21.31
C PRO A 186 -14.33 -13.75 20.82
N SER A 187 -13.44 -13.37 21.74
CA SER A 187 -12.00 -13.48 21.54
C SER A 187 -11.54 -14.93 21.78
N ASP A 188 -10.37 -15.33 21.28
CA ASP A 188 -9.82 -16.63 21.68
C ASP A 188 -9.31 -16.53 23.14
N PRO A 189 -9.84 -17.32 24.08
CA PRO A 189 -9.38 -17.28 25.47
C PRO A 189 -7.95 -17.83 25.66
N GLY A 190 -7.34 -18.44 24.62
CA GLY A 190 -6.02 -19.05 24.63
C GLY A 190 -4.85 -18.10 24.34
N THR A 191 -5.15 -16.89 23.88
CA THR A 191 -4.21 -15.88 23.40
C THR A 191 -4.34 -14.60 24.25
N PRO A 192 -3.24 -13.99 24.72
CA PRO A 192 -3.29 -12.67 25.36
C PRO A 192 -3.59 -11.52 24.39
N GLU A 193 -3.64 -11.79 23.10
CA GLU A 193 -3.86 -10.85 21.99
C GLU A 193 -5.33 -10.41 21.86
N ALA A 194 -5.59 -9.28 21.17
CA ALA A 194 -6.94 -8.87 20.79
C ALA A 194 -7.34 -9.52 19.46
N ASP A 195 -7.24 -10.85 19.41
CA ASP A 195 -7.85 -11.65 18.37
C ASP A 195 -9.35 -11.79 18.62
N TYR A 196 -10.15 -11.67 17.57
CA TYR A 196 -11.59 -11.79 17.67
C TYR A 196 -12.12 -12.64 16.53
N ALA A 197 -13.08 -13.50 16.87
CA ALA A 197 -14.01 -13.97 15.86
C ALA A 197 -14.75 -12.76 15.27
N SER A 198 -15.29 -12.94 14.06
CA SER A 198 -15.97 -11.89 13.34
C SER A 198 -17.09 -12.47 12.49
N HIS A 199 -17.95 -11.59 11.98
CA HIS A 199 -18.89 -11.92 10.91
C HIS A 199 -18.78 -10.90 9.79
N ILE A 200 -19.21 -11.28 8.59
CA ILE A 200 -19.22 -10.40 7.42
C ILE A 200 -20.67 -10.14 6.99
N ALA A 201 -20.96 -8.92 6.58
CA ALA A 201 -22.14 -8.62 5.79
C ALA A 201 -21.77 -8.22 4.36
N ILE A 202 -22.54 -8.69 3.39
CA ILE A 202 -22.35 -8.39 1.96
C ILE A 202 -23.64 -7.79 1.39
N SER A 203 -23.49 -6.77 0.55
CA SER A 203 -24.60 -6.07 -0.09
C SER A 203 -25.43 -7.01 -0.98
N THR A 204 -26.76 -6.87 -0.89
CA THR A 204 -27.70 -7.53 -1.80
C THR A 204 -27.82 -6.83 -3.16
N TYR A 205 -27.23 -5.63 -3.31
CA TYR A 205 -27.33 -4.84 -4.54
C TYR A 205 -26.43 -5.41 -5.65
N GLN A 206 -27.06 -5.96 -6.69
CA GLN A 206 -26.37 -6.61 -7.81
C GLN A 206 -25.85 -5.63 -8.88
N GLY A 207 -26.19 -4.34 -8.79
CA GLY A 207 -25.85 -3.34 -9.81
C GLY A 207 -24.36 -3.00 -9.89
N TRP A 208 -23.55 -3.39 -8.90
CA TRP A 208 -22.09 -3.23 -8.89
C TRP A 208 -21.37 -4.17 -9.86
N GLY A 209 -22.05 -5.23 -10.31
CA GLY A 209 -21.48 -6.26 -11.19
C GLY A 209 -20.81 -7.40 -10.43
N GLU A 210 -20.80 -8.58 -11.05
CA GLU A 210 -20.33 -9.82 -10.44
C GLU A 210 -18.85 -9.75 -10.03
N ALA A 211 -17.97 -9.31 -10.94
CA ALA A 211 -16.53 -9.23 -10.68
C ALA A 211 -16.20 -8.39 -9.44
N GLN A 212 -16.81 -7.20 -9.33
CA GLN A 212 -16.62 -6.31 -8.19
C GLN A 212 -17.05 -6.97 -6.87
N MET A 213 -18.18 -7.69 -6.87
CA MET A 213 -18.69 -8.33 -5.66
C MET A 213 -17.89 -9.58 -5.26
N LEU A 214 -17.30 -10.30 -6.22
CA LEU A 214 -16.36 -11.39 -5.95
C LEU A 214 -15.08 -10.85 -5.30
N GLU A 215 -14.56 -9.71 -5.74
CA GLU A 215 -13.44 -9.04 -5.09
C GLU A 215 -13.79 -8.50 -3.70
N THR A 216 -14.99 -7.97 -3.52
CA THR A 216 -15.49 -7.59 -2.19
C THR A 216 -15.49 -8.79 -1.24
N CYS A 217 -15.82 -10.01 -1.70
CA CYS A 217 -15.72 -11.20 -0.85
C CYS A 217 -14.29 -11.40 -0.33
N SER A 218 -13.27 -11.30 -1.19
CA SER A 218 -11.86 -11.41 -0.77
C SER A 218 -11.41 -10.28 0.14
N HIS A 219 -11.94 -9.06 -0.07
CA HIS A 219 -11.63 -7.88 0.74
C HIS A 219 -12.18 -8.02 2.16
N GLU A 220 -13.47 -8.33 2.30
CA GLU A 220 -14.09 -8.49 3.62
C GLU A 220 -13.56 -9.74 4.35
N PHE A 221 -13.24 -10.80 3.60
CA PHE A 221 -12.62 -11.98 4.19
C PHE A 221 -11.22 -11.69 4.71
N GLN A 222 -10.44 -10.84 4.03
CA GLN A 222 -9.13 -10.40 4.53
C GLN A 222 -9.26 -9.68 5.88
N HIS A 223 -10.32 -8.90 6.11
CA HIS A 223 -10.57 -8.30 7.43
C HIS A 223 -10.84 -9.34 8.51
N ALA A 224 -11.55 -10.43 8.19
CA ALA A 224 -11.76 -11.53 9.14
C ALA A 224 -10.44 -12.17 9.58
N LEU A 225 -9.51 -12.37 8.64
CA LEU A 225 -8.17 -12.89 8.93
C LEU A 225 -7.38 -11.90 9.79
N GLN A 226 -7.36 -10.61 9.42
CA GLN A 226 -6.67 -9.55 10.17
C GLN A 226 -7.19 -9.41 11.61
N ASN A 227 -8.50 -9.49 11.81
CA ASN A 227 -9.11 -9.45 13.14
C ASN A 227 -8.75 -10.69 13.97
N GLY A 228 -8.37 -11.81 13.33
CA GLY A 228 -7.79 -12.97 13.99
C GLY A 228 -6.33 -12.80 14.43
N TYR A 229 -5.61 -11.81 13.90
CA TYR A 229 -4.26 -11.45 14.37
C TYR A 229 -4.30 -10.37 15.46
N GLU A 230 -4.90 -9.21 15.15
CA GLU A 230 -5.03 -8.08 16.08
C GLU A 230 -6.10 -7.12 15.58
N ALA A 231 -7.31 -7.22 16.14
CA ALA A 231 -8.45 -6.42 15.74
C ALA A 231 -8.29 -4.92 16.09
N ALA A 232 -7.42 -4.58 17.06
CA ALA A 232 -7.23 -3.20 17.50
C ALA A 232 -6.35 -2.36 16.54
N GLU A 233 -5.70 -2.97 15.55
CA GLU A 233 -4.87 -2.24 14.59
C GLU A 233 -5.67 -1.19 13.79
N PRO A 234 -5.04 -0.07 13.40
CA PRO A 234 -5.71 1.01 12.69
C PRO A 234 -6.13 0.61 11.27
N SER A 235 -7.21 1.21 10.77
CA SER A 235 -7.84 0.84 9.50
C SER A 235 -6.94 1.04 8.27
N TRP A 236 -6.03 2.01 8.27
CA TRP A 236 -5.24 2.33 7.07
C TRP A 236 -4.54 1.09 6.49
N PHE A 237 -3.80 0.33 7.30
CA PHE A 237 -3.09 -0.86 6.79
C PHE A 237 -4.00 -2.06 6.58
N LYS A 238 -5.10 -2.18 7.35
CA LYS A 238 -6.15 -3.18 7.11
C LYS A 238 -6.67 -3.05 5.67
N GLU A 239 -7.06 -1.84 5.29
CA GLU A 239 -7.65 -1.50 3.99
C GLU A 239 -6.64 -1.57 2.83
N ASN A 240 -5.38 -1.16 3.07
CA ASN A 240 -4.29 -1.35 2.12
C ASN A 240 -4.18 -2.84 1.73
N CYS A 241 -4.13 -3.71 2.74
CA CYS A 241 -3.98 -5.15 2.57
C CYS A 241 -5.24 -5.80 1.98
N ALA A 242 -6.44 -5.38 2.39
CA ALA A 242 -7.70 -5.89 1.85
C ALA A 242 -7.89 -5.52 0.37
N THR A 243 -7.47 -4.32 -0.03
CA THR A 243 -7.43 -3.91 -1.45
C THR A 243 -6.38 -4.69 -2.23
N TRP A 244 -5.20 -4.92 -1.65
CA TRP A 244 -4.17 -5.75 -2.27
C TRP A 244 -4.66 -7.19 -2.48
N MET A 245 -5.40 -7.72 -1.52
CA MET A 245 -5.93 -9.09 -1.58
C MET A 245 -6.95 -9.31 -2.71
N GLN A 246 -7.67 -8.26 -3.11
CA GLN A 246 -8.54 -8.32 -4.30
C GLN A 246 -7.72 -8.71 -5.54
N ASN A 247 -6.56 -8.06 -5.74
CA ASN A 247 -5.67 -8.35 -6.85
C ASN A 247 -5.03 -9.74 -6.76
N GLU A 248 -4.64 -10.19 -5.56
CA GLU A 248 -4.04 -11.53 -5.40
C GLU A 248 -5.08 -12.64 -5.69
N CYS A 249 -6.32 -12.46 -5.25
CA CYS A 249 -7.39 -13.43 -5.47
C CYS A 249 -7.96 -13.41 -6.89
N TRP A 250 -7.95 -12.25 -7.56
CA TRP A 250 -8.69 -12.05 -8.82
C TRP A 250 -7.88 -11.26 -9.87
N PRO A 251 -7.74 -11.80 -11.10
CA PRO A 251 -7.01 -11.12 -12.17
C PRO A 251 -7.91 -10.12 -12.92
N THR A 252 -8.51 -9.15 -12.22
CA THR A 252 -9.42 -8.15 -12.82
C THR A 252 -8.80 -6.77 -13.03
N ASP A 253 -7.73 -6.45 -12.30
CA ASP A 253 -7.09 -5.13 -12.20
C ASP A 253 -8.02 -4.00 -11.69
N LEU A 254 -9.17 -4.29 -11.08
CA LEU A 254 -10.13 -3.25 -10.63
C LEU A 254 -9.56 -2.31 -9.57
N TYR A 255 -8.64 -2.78 -8.71
CA TYR A 255 -7.97 -1.94 -7.72
C TYR A 255 -7.28 -0.71 -8.34
N VAL A 256 -6.92 -0.78 -9.62
CA VAL A 256 -6.23 0.31 -10.33
C VAL A 256 -7.11 1.57 -10.41
N ASP A 257 -8.45 1.44 -10.31
CA ASP A 257 -9.36 2.59 -10.27
C ASP A 257 -9.04 3.53 -9.09
N TYR A 258 -8.59 3.00 -7.95
CA TYR A 258 -8.12 3.80 -6.81
C TYR A 258 -6.83 4.59 -7.10
N LEU A 259 -6.07 4.20 -8.12
CA LEU A 259 -4.83 4.86 -8.52
C LEU A 259 -5.04 5.90 -9.63
N HIS A 260 -6.10 5.76 -10.43
CA HIS A 260 -6.44 6.69 -11.53
C HIS A 260 -6.88 8.07 -11.08
N SER A 261 -7.57 8.15 -9.95
CA SER A 261 -8.21 9.38 -9.46
C SER A 261 -8.27 9.40 -7.93
N GLY A 262 -8.84 10.48 -7.37
CA GLY A 262 -8.99 10.63 -5.92
C GLY A 262 -7.68 10.87 -5.18
N GLU A 263 -7.70 10.58 -3.88
CA GLU A 263 -6.55 10.61 -3.00
C GLU A 263 -5.83 9.27 -3.03
N ASN A 264 -4.55 9.28 -3.40
CA ASN A 264 -3.75 8.07 -3.46
C ASN A 264 -2.26 8.39 -3.37
N CYS A 265 -1.45 7.35 -3.17
CA CYS A 265 -0.02 7.48 -2.93
C CYS A 265 0.80 8.03 -4.11
N LEU A 266 0.25 8.10 -5.33
CA LEU A 266 0.92 8.61 -6.53
C LEU A 266 0.55 10.06 -6.84
N ARG A 267 -0.69 10.45 -6.56
CA ARG A 267 -1.25 11.79 -6.83
C ARG A 267 -1.15 12.73 -5.64
N ARG A 268 -1.09 12.18 -4.43
CA ARG A 268 -0.84 12.87 -3.15
C ARG A 268 0.40 12.28 -2.47
N PRO A 269 1.58 12.27 -3.13
CA PRO A 269 2.77 11.65 -2.55
C PRO A 269 3.20 12.30 -1.23
N TRP A 270 2.78 13.54 -0.97
CA TRP A 270 3.07 14.30 0.24
C TRP A 270 2.18 13.94 1.44
N TYR A 271 1.13 13.13 1.27
CA TYR A 271 0.31 12.67 2.39
C TYR A 271 1.04 11.62 3.22
N ASP A 272 0.63 11.50 4.49
CA ASP A 272 1.03 10.41 5.35
C ASP A 272 0.56 9.06 4.77
N ILE A 273 1.42 8.04 4.82
CA ILE A 273 1.07 6.70 4.37
C ILE A 273 -0.09 6.10 5.18
N ARG A 274 -0.35 6.64 6.36
CA ARG A 274 -1.42 6.24 7.29
C ARG A 274 -2.73 7.00 7.06
N SER A 275 -2.77 7.91 6.10
CA SER A 275 -3.97 8.68 5.80
C SER A 275 -5.15 7.76 5.45
N GLY A 276 -6.32 8.07 6.03
CA GLY A 276 -7.54 7.26 5.90
C GLY A 276 -8.43 7.66 4.72
N ALA A 277 -9.73 7.40 4.83
CA ALA A 277 -10.74 7.66 3.80
C ALA A 277 -10.41 6.95 2.46
N MET A 278 -10.48 7.64 1.33
CA MET A 278 -10.14 7.04 0.03
C MET A 278 -8.63 6.76 -0.14
N TYR A 279 -7.77 7.41 0.63
CA TYR A 279 -6.31 7.26 0.48
C TYR A 279 -5.85 5.83 0.78
N HIS A 280 -6.43 5.15 1.77
CA HIS A 280 -5.99 3.81 2.15
C HIS A 280 -6.21 2.75 1.06
N TYR A 281 -7.20 2.93 0.18
CA TYR A 281 -7.39 2.05 -0.98
C TYR A 281 -6.34 2.39 -2.05
N GLY A 282 -6.14 3.69 -2.30
CA GLY A 282 -5.09 4.21 -3.19
C GLY A 282 -3.66 4.06 -2.67
N ALA A 283 -3.48 3.52 -1.47
CA ALA A 283 -2.20 3.19 -0.85
C ALA A 283 -1.86 1.69 -0.96
N THR A 284 -2.72 0.87 -1.58
CA THR A 284 -2.47 -0.55 -1.86
C THR A 284 -1.12 -0.89 -2.51
N PRO A 285 -0.42 0.02 -3.24
CA PRO A 285 0.95 -0.26 -3.64
C PRO A 285 1.90 -0.56 -2.46
N TRP A 286 1.62 -0.11 -1.23
CA TRP A 286 2.49 -0.37 -0.07
C TRP A 286 2.68 -1.87 0.24
N PRO A 287 1.63 -2.69 0.48
CA PRO A 287 1.80 -4.15 0.61
C PRO A 287 2.37 -4.82 -0.64
N MET A 288 2.04 -4.34 -1.86
CA MET A 288 2.64 -4.84 -3.11
C MET A 288 4.16 -4.62 -3.17
N TYR A 289 4.64 -3.46 -2.67
CA TYR A 289 6.06 -3.19 -2.51
C TYR A 289 6.70 -4.18 -1.55
N ILE A 290 6.09 -4.41 -0.39
CA ILE A 290 6.61 -5.35 0.62
C ILE A 290 6.76 -6.76 0.01
N GLN A 291 5.73 -7.26 -0.67
CA GLN A 291 5.76 -8.54 -1.39
C GLN A 291 6.88 -8.59 -2.43
N THR A 292 6.94 -7.59 -3.31
CA THR A 292 7.91 -7.53 -4.42
C THR A 292 9.33 -7.45 -3.89
N ARG A 293 9.57 -6.63 -2.86
CA ARG A 293 10.89 -6.39 -2.29
C ARG A 293 11.44 -7.59 -1.52
N CYS A 294 10.58 -8.22 -0.73
CA CYS A 294 10.95 -9.32 0.15
C CYS A 294 10.89 -10.68 -0.56
N CYS A 295 10.52 -10.70 -1.85
CA CYS A 295 10.46 -11.88 -2.70
C CYS A 295 9.44 -12.94 -2.23
N GLY A 296 8.30 -12.49 -1.69
CA GLY A 296 7.29 -13.41 -1.20
C GLY A 296 6.08 -12.74 -0.54
N GLN A 297 4.90 -13.30 -0.77
CA GLN A 297 3.62 -12.85 -0.20
C GLN A 297 3.60 -12.99 1.34
N GLU A 298 4.43 -13.88 1.89
CA GLU A 298 4.56 -14.11 3.33
C GLU A 298 5.07 -12.89 4.11
N ALA A 299 5.77 -11.95 3.44
CA ALA A 299 6.29 -10.76 4.10
C ALA A 299 5.17 -9.85 4.62
N VAL A 300 4.04 -9.77 3.92
CA VAL A 300 2.87 -9.00 4.38
C VAL A 300 2.21 -9.70 5.56
N ARG A 301 2.02 -11.02 5.50
CA ARG A 301 1.50 -11.82 6.64
C ARG A 301 2.41 -11.70 7.86
N MET A 302 3.73 -11.70 7.68
CA MET A 302 4.68 -11.54 8.79
C MET A 302 4.51 -10.22 9.54
N VAL A 303 4.09 -9.13 8.86
CA VAL A 303 3.74 -7.88 9.56
C VAL A 303 2.61 -8.12 10.55
N TRP A 304 1.57 -8.86 10.16
CA TRP A 304 0.45 -9.20 11.03
C TRP A 304 0.82 -10.16 12.16
N GLU A 305 1.67 -11.16 11.88
CA GLU A 305 2.22 -12.04 12.93
C GLU A 305 3.02 -11.25 13.99
N LYS A 306 3.78 -10.23 13.55
CA LYS A 306 4.51 -9.35 14.48
C LYS A 306 3.60 -8.38 15.21
N ALA A 307 2.54 -7.91 14.57
CA ALA A 307 1.53 -7.07 15.19
C ALA A 307 0.84 -7.84 16.34
N ALA A 308 0.41 -9.06 16.05
CA ALA A 308 -0.17 -9.97 17.04
C ALA A 308 0.77 -10.26 18.21
N ALA A 309 2.09 -10.30 18.01
CA ALA A 309 3.03 -10.58 19.09
C ALA A 309 3.08 -9.50 20.21
N THR A 310 2.42 -8.36 20.04
CA THR A 310 2.33 -7.29 21.05
C THR A 310 0.89 -6.82 21.19
N VAL A 311 0.36 -6.81 22.42
CA VAL A 311 -1.03 -6.38 22.66
C VAL A 311 -1.22 -4.89 22.35
N GLY A 312 -2.24 -4.59 21.54
CA GLY A 312 -2.66 -3.23 21.21
C GLY A 312 -2.02 -2.67 19.93
N PRO A 313 -2.48 -1.51 19.44
CA PRO A 313 -2.14 -1.02 18.11
C PRO A 313 -0.65 -0.71 18.01
N ASN A 314 0.08 -1.48 17.20
CA ASN A 314 1.53 -1.40 17.05
C ASN A 314 2.01 -1.56 15.60
N MET A 315 1.12 -1.42 14.61
CA MET A 315 1.41 -1.65 13.18
C MET A 315 2.75 -1.08 12.67
N LEU A 316 3.12 0.16 13.07
CA LEU A 316 4.39 0.75 12.64
C LEU A 316 5.61 0.01 13.21
N ASP A 317 5.54 -0.45 14.45
CA ASP A 317 6.59 -1.25 15.07
C ASP A 317 6.67 -2.63 14.41
N ALA A 318 5.52 -3.24 14.10
CA ALA A 318 5.47 -4.51 13.37
C ALA A 318 6.09 -4.41 11.96
N LEU A 319 5.80 -3.33 11.23
CA LEU A 319 6.44 -3.01 9.95
C LEU A 319 7.95 -2.83 10.11
N ALA A 320 8.39 -2.07 11.13
CA ALA A 320 9.80 -1.85 11.38
C ALA A 320 10.56 -3.13 11.75
N GLN A 321 9.96 -3.99 12.58
CA GLN A 321 10.54 -5.30 12.91
C GLN A 321 10.58 -6.23 11.69
N THR A 322 9.61 -6.15 10.79
CA THR A 322 9.61 -6.92 9.53
C THR A 322 10.68 -6.42 8.58
N ALA A 323 10.87 -5.11 8.45
CA ALA A 323 11.99 -4.54 7.70
C ALA A 323 13.34 -5.04 8.25
N VAL A 324 13.52 -5.02 9.57
CA VAL A 324 14.74 -5.53 10.23
C VAL A 324 14.93 -7.03 9.98
N HIS A 325 13.86 -7.82 9.98
CA HIS A 325 13.91 -9.23 9.63
C HIS A 325 14.47 -9.45 8.22
N HIS A 326 14.12 -8.57 7.27
CA HIS A 326 14.64 -8.58 5.90
C HIS A 326 15.94 -7.75 5.74
N GLY A 327 16.62 -7.41 6.84
CA GLY A 327 17.93 -6.77 6.83
C GLY A 327 17.93 -5.28 6.43
N MET A 328 16.78 -4.62 6.54
CA MET A 328 16.59 -3.20 6.25
C MET A 328 16.03 -2.47 7.47
N THR A 329 16.02 -1.14 7.45
CA THR A 329 15.23 -0.36 8.40
C THR A 329 13.88 0.02 7.80
N PHE A 330 12.91 0.40 8.63
CA PHE A 330 11.65 0.97 8.14
C PHE A 330 11.90 2.20 7.25
N ASN A 331 12.91 3.00 7.60
CA ASN A 331 13.30 4.18 6.84
C ASN A 331 13.85 3.81 5.45
N ASP A 332 14.59 2.70 5.34
CA ASP A 332 15.04 2.20 4.04
C ASP A 332 13.85 1.71 3.19
N TRP A 333 12.85 1.06 3.80
CA TRP A 333 11.62 0.69 3.10
C TRP A 333 10.86 1.91 2.59
N LEU A 334 10.70 2.96 3.40
CA LEU A 334 10.05 4.20 2.98
C LEU A 334 10.81 4.89 1.83
N ALA A 335 12.14 4.94 1.91
CA ALA A 335 12.98 5.53 0.87
C ALA A 335 12.88 4.75 -0.44
N GLU A 336 13.01 3.43 -0.36
CA GLU A 336 12.95 2.57 -1.53
C GLU A 336 11.54 2.52 -2.13
N TYR A 337 10.49 2.52 -1.33
CA TYR A 337 9.11 2.65 -1.80
C TYR A 337 8.86 3.99 -2.51
N THR A 338 9.51 5.06 -2.05
CA THR A 338 9.51 6.36 -2.73
C THR A 338 10.24 6.30 -4.08
N CYS A 339 11.36 5.58 -4.17
CA CYS A 339 11.99 5.27 -5.45
C CYS A 339 11.07 4.42 -6.33
N TRP A 340 10.39 3.43 -5.76
CA TRP A 340 9.54 2.51 -6.51
C TRP A 340 8.37 3.21 -7.17
N ARG A 341 7.64 4.03 -6.41
CA ARG A 341 6.50 4.81 -6.92
C ARG A 341 6.87 5.75 -8.06
N TRP A 342 8.15 6.13 -8.19
CA TRP A 342 8.63 6.91 -9.34
C TRP A 342 8.54 6.12 -10.66
N PHE A 343 8.76 4.81 -10.64
CA PHE A 343 8.75 3.95 -11.82
C PHE A 343 7.35 3.36 -12.05
N THR A 344 6.33 4.22 -12.14
CA THR A 344 4.92 3.82 -12.33
C THR A 344 4.24 4.64 -13.42
N GLY A 345 3.11 4.15 -13.93
CA GLY A 345 2.35 4.79 -15.00
C GLY A 345 3.21 5.03 -16.25
N SER A 346 3.35 6.28 -16.66
CA SER A 346 4.17 6.65 -17.82
C SER A 346 5.68 6.48 -17.63
N GLN A 347 6.14 6.34 -16.38
CA GLN A 347 7.53 6.05 -16.03
C GLN A 347 7.73 4.57 -15.68
N ALA A 348 6.67 3.75 -15.77
CA ALA A 348 6.79 2.33 -15.50
C ALA A 348 7.75 1.69 -16.49
N ASP A 349 8.59 0.81 -15.95
CA ASP A 349 9.45 -0.05 -16.72
C ASP A 349 9.56 -1.42 -16.04
N ASP A 350 9.88 -2.43 -16.85
CA ASP A 350 10.00 -3.81 -16.37
C ASP A 350 11.34 -4.07 -15.66
N SER A 351 12.11 -3.01 -15.35
CA SER A 351 13.54 -3.11 -15.02
C SER A 351 13.88 -2.68 -13.60
N HIS A 352 13.26 -1.62 -13.08
CA HIS A 352 13.57 -1.07 -11.77
C HIS A 352 12.81 -1.80 -10.69
N TYR A 353 11.49 -1.98 -10.86
CA TYR A 353 10.67 -2.67 -9.89
C TYR A 353 9.45 -3.31 -10.55
N PRO A 354 9.56 -4.58 -10.92
CA PRO A 354 8.54 -5.21 -11.73
C PRO A 354 7.29 -5.53 -10.90
N TYR A 355 6.22 -4.85 -11.27
CA TYR A 355 4.85 -5.23 -10.98
C TYR A 355 4.12 -5.06 -12.32
N GLU A 356 3.59 -6.15 -12.90
CA GLU A 356 3.10 -6.17 -14.30
C GLU A 356 2.09 -5.04 -14.54
N GLU A 357 1.29 -4.75 -13.52
CA GLU A 357 0.23 -3.77 -13.53
C GLU A 357 0.69 -2.33 -13.22
N SER A 358 1.96 -2.09 -12.83
CA SER A 358 2.44 -0.74 -12.48
C SER A 358 2.35 0.27 -13.62
N SER A 359 2.37 -0.22 -14.87
CA SER A 359 2.15 0.58 -16.07
C SER A 359 0.70 1.07 -16.22
N LEU A 360 -0.25 0.43 -15.55
CA LEU A 360 -1.67 0.82 -15.51
C LEU A 360 -1.92 1.95 -14.51
N TRP A 361 -0.99 2.23 -13.60
CA TRP A 361 -1.14 3.21 -12.52
C TRP A 361 -0.95 4.64 -13.04
N THR A 362 -1.97 5.15 -13.72
CA THR A 362 -1.97 6.48 -14.31
C THR A 362 -2.51 7.53 -13.31
N PRO A 363 -2.02 8.79 -13.31
CA PRO A 363 -1.03 9.37 -14.22
C PRO A 363 0.44 8.99 -13.91
N GLY A 364 0.69 8.24 -12.83
CA GLY A 364 2.03 7.94 -12.32
C GLY A 364 2.49 8.96 -11.27
N PRO A 365 3.80 9.08 -11.00
CA PRO A 365 4.31 9.95 -9.93
C PRO A 365 4.01 11.43 -10.21
N TYR A 366 3.48 12.12 -9.20
CA TYR A 366 3.14 13.53 -9.30
C TYR A 366 4.29 14.44 -8.86
N VAL A 367 4.69 15.37 -9.74
CA VAL A 367 5.68 16.42 -9.47
C VAL A 367 4.98 17.77 -9.47
N PHE A 368 5.12 18.56 -8.40
CA PHE A 368 4.58 19.92 -8.39
C PHE A 368 5.18 20.76 -9.52
N GLY A 369 4.40 21.69 -10.07
CA GLY A 369 4.90 22.63 -11.09
C GLY A 369 6.13 23.42 -10.63
N VAL A 370 6.18 23.81 -9.35
CA VAL A 370 7.34 24.49 -8.74
C VAL A 370 8.57 23.60 -8.60
N HIS A 371 8.40 22.28 -8.61
CA HIS A 371 9.45 21.27 -8.50
C HIS A 371 9.89 20.70 -9.87
N SER A 372 9.33 21.23 -10.96
CA SER A 372 9.79 20.95 -12.32
C SER A 372 10.84 21.97 -12.74
N VAL A 373 12.11 21.67 -12.46
CA VAL A 373 13.23 22.60 -12.71
C VAL A 373 13.49 22.72 -14.22
N SER A 374 13.64 23.95 -14.71
CA SER A 374 13.88 24.22 -16.13
C SER A 374 15.32 24.63 -16.45
N SER A 375 16.05 25.17 -15.48
CA SER A 375 17.46 25.56 -15.62
C SER A 375 18.16 25.62 -14.25
N LEU A 376 19.49 25.56 -14.27
CA LEU A 376 20.34 25.73 -13.09
C LEU A 376 21.13 27.05 -13.18
N PRO A 377 21.44 27.72 -12.04
CA PRO A 377 21.09 27.33 -10.68
C PRO A 377 19.59 27.50 -10.38
N TRP A 378 19.07 26.72 -9.44
CA TRP A 378 17.67 26.73 -9.02
C TRP A 378 17.57 26.77 -7.50
N THR A 379 16.54 27.42 -6.99
CA THR A 379 16.18 27.44 -5.57
C THR A 379 14.69 27.21 -5.42
N GLY A 380 14.29 26.43 -4.43
CA GLY A 380 12.89 26.17 -4.12
C GLY A 380 12.70 25.77 -2.67
N ASN A 381 11.47 25.37 -2.35
CA ASN A 381 11.05 24.95 -1.02
C ASN A 381 10.00 23.84 -1.14
N HIS A 382 9.33 23.51 -0.05
CA HIS A 382 8.25 22.51 0.01
C HIS A 382 7.05 22.77 -0.92
N GLY A 383 6.91 23.95 -1.53
CA GLY A 383 5.81 24.22 -2.45
C GLY A 383 4.49 24.52 -1.72
N PRO A 384 3.32 24.26 -2.36
CA PRO A 384 2.02 24.68 -1.82
C PRO A 384 1.53 23.83 -0.64
N TYR A 385 2.01 22.58 -0.53
CA TYR A 385 1.65 21.65 0.53
C TYR A 385 2.95 21.10 1.11
N PRO A 386 3.27 21.35 2.39
CA PRO A 386 4.34 20.63 3.06
C PRO A 386 4.09 19.11 3.00
N PRO A 387 5.14 18.27 2.95
CA PRO A 387 4.95 16.84 3.18
C PRO A 387 4.40 16.62 4.59
N GLU A 388 3.60 15.58 4.77
CA GLU A 388 3.17 15.04 6.05
C GLU A 388 4.17 13.98 6.54
N THR A 389 3.89 13.36 7.69
CA THR A 389 4.73 12.28 8.24
C THR A 389 4.87 11.16 7.20
N TYR A 390 6.10 10.81 6.80
CA TYR A 390 6.40 9.81 5.76
C TYR A 390 5.91 10.14 4.32
N GLY A 391 5.33 11.32 4.11
CA GLY A 391 5.01 11.84 2.78
C GLY A 391 6.26 12.37 2.07
N ASN A 392 6.25 12.42 0.74
CA ASN A 392 7.40 12.86 -0.04
C ASN A 392 7.05 13.88 -1.12
N HIS A 393 8.06 14.65 -1.51
CA HIS A 393 8.07 15.43 -2.75
C HIS A 393 9.11 14.90 -3.72
N TRP A 394 8.81 14.92 -5.02
CA TRP A 394 9.81 14.74 -6.08
C TRP A 394 10.15 16.06 -6.75
N ILE A 395 11.43 16.29 -6.99
CA ILE A 395 11.97 17.47 -7.67
C ILE A 395 12.74 17.01 -8.90
N LYS A 396 12.22 17.32 -10.09
CA LYS A 396 12.78 16.84 -11.37
C LYS A 396 13.70 17.88 -11.98
N ILE A 397 14.94 17.47 -12.26
CA ILE A 397 16.03 18.34 -12.72
C ILE A 397 16.61 17.78 -14.03
N PRO A 398 16.50 18.49 -15.16
CA PRO A 398 17.15 18.08 -16.41
C PRO A 398 18.66 18.30 -16.32
N VAL A 399 19.45 17.28 -16.65
CA VAL A 399 20.92 17.34 -16.57
C VAL A 399 21.65 16.92 -17.85
N SER A 400 20.93 16.56 -18.92
CA SER A 400 21.50 16.06 -20.19
C SER A 400 22.52 16.97 -20.88
N GLY A 401 22.53 18.28 -20.56
CA GLY A 401 23.51 19.25 -21.07
C GLY A 401 24.64 19.60 -20.11
N HIS A 402 24.65 19.02 -18.90
CA HIS A 402 25.63 19.28 -17.86
C HIS A 402 26.75 18.22 -17.90
N GLN A 403 27.96 18.61 -17.54
CA GLN A 403 29.12 17.73 -17.39
C GLN A 403 29.68 17.91 -15.98
N GLY A 404 30.14 16.84 -15.36
CA GLY A 404 30.60 16.88 -13.97
C GLY A 404 29.45 16.72 -12.99
N TRP A 405 29.24 17.70 -12.11
CA TRP A 405 28.40 17.56 -10.91
C TRP A 405 27.41 18.72 -10.73
N ILE A 406 26.31 18.43 -10.04
CA ILE A 406 25.49 19.43 -9.37
C ILE A 406 25.69 19.32 -7.87
N THR A 407 25.64 20.46 -7.18
CA THR A 407 25.57 20.51 -5.71
C THR A 407 24.15 20.79 -5.30
N VAL A 408 23.60 19.94 -4.45
CA VAL A 408 22.30 20.07 -3.81
C VAL A 408 22.54 20.50 -2.37
N ASN A 409 22.04 21.68 -1.98
CA ASN A 409 22.02 22.12 -0.59
C ASN A 409 20.58 22.06 -0.09
N PHE A 410 20.35 21.22 0.90
CA PHE A 410 19.08 21.06 1.58
C PHE A 410 19.16 21.67 2.98
N ASN A 411 18.11 22.37 3.37
CA ASN A 411 17.90 22.90 4.71
C ASN A 411 16.46 22.61 5.15
N GLY A 412 16.29 21.52 5.89
CA GLY A 412 15.02 21.13 6.47
C GLY A 412 14.76 21.87 7.78
N ARG A 413 13.55 21.72 8.30
CA ARG A 413 13.22 22.17 9.64
C ARG A 413 14.06 21.42 10.68
N ASP A 414 14.68 22.15 11.59
CA ASP A 414 15.47 21.64 12.72
C ASP A 414 14.67 20.69 13.63
N ASN A 415 15.38 19.78 14.31
CA ASN A 415 14.83 18.75 15.21
C ASN A 415 13.86 17.77 14.53
N ILE A 416 14.12 17.50 13.25
CA ILE A 416 13.40 16.54 12.43
C ILE A 416 14.43 15.76 11.63
N ASP A 417 14.28 14.44 11.60
CA ASP A 417 15.04 13.60 10.69
C ASP A 417 14.42 13.64 9.30
N TRP A 418 15.26 13.68 8.26
CA TRP A 418 14.85 13.70 6.87
C TRP A 418 15.56 12.60 6.09
N ILE A 419 14.94 12.16 5.01
CA ILE A 419 15.61 11.44 3.93
C ILE A 419 15.62 12.33 2.70
N ILE A 420 16.81 12.51 2.13
CA ILE A 420 17.02 13.10 0.81
C ILE A 420 17.58 12.02 -0.09
N GLY A 421 16.82 11.68 -1.13
CA GLY A 421 17.27 10.72 -2.12
C GLY A 421 17.36 11.29 -3.52
N VAL A 422 18.03 10.52 -4.37
CA VAL A 422 18.41 10.88 -5.72
C VAL A 422 18.10 9.69 -6.60
N ILE A 423 17.36 9.92 -7.68
CA ILE A 423 17.16 8.99 -8.79
C ILE A 423 17.80 9.62 -10.02
N GLN A 424 18.73 8.92 -10.65
CA GLN A 424 19.40 9.36 -11.86
C GLN A 424 18.93 8.47 -13.00
N THR A 425 18.41 9.07 -14.07
CA THR A 425 17.86 8.34 -15.23
C THR A 425 18.65 8.66 -16.47
N ALA A 426 19.23 7.65 -17.12
CA ALA A 426 20.01 7.78 -18.35
C ALA A 426 19.11 7.70 -19.58
N SER A 427 19.61 8.16 -20.74
CA SER A 427 18.81 8.13 -21.98
C SER A 427 18.60 6.73 -22.56
N ASP A 428 19.34 5.73 -22.10
CA ASP A 428 19.21 4.33 -22.48
C ASP A 428 18.37 3.50 -21.49
N GLY A 429 17.78 4.14 -20.47
CA GLY A 429 16.96 3.51 -19.44
C GLY A 429 17.76 2.82 -18.33
N ALA A 430 19.06 3.09 -18.20
CA ALA A 430 19.77 2.76 -16.98
C ALA A 430 19.41 3.78 -15.89
N ASP A 431 19.09 3.31 -14.69
CA ASP A 431 18.90 4.17 -13.53
C ASP A 431 19.78 3.77 -12.35
N ALA A 432 20.12 4.78 -11.55
CA ALA A 432 20.77 4.61 -10.25
C ALA A 432 19.99 5.41 -9.21
N PHE A 433 19.82 4.85 -8.02
CA PHE A 433 19.16 5.54 -6.93
C PHE A 433 19.90 5.36 -5.61
N THR A 434 19.96 6.44 -4.84
CA THR A 434 20.64 6.52 -3.54
C THR A 434 19.84 7.42 -2.60
N TRP A 435 19.97 7.23 -1.30
CA TRP A 435 19.38 8.12 -0.31
C TRP A 435 20.28 8.34 0.90
N HIS A 436 20.08 9.49 1.54
CA HIS A 436 20.84 9.95 2.69
C HIS A 436 19.89 10.35 3.81
N SER A 437 20.10 9.77 4.99
CA SER A 437 19.47 10.25 6.21
C SER A 437 20.16 11.54 6.67
N VAL A 438 19.35 12.55 6.98
CA VAL A 438 19.78 13.84 7.52
C VAL A 438 19.15 13.95 8.90
N THR A 439 19.96 13.79 9.94
CA THR A 439 19.46 13.72 11.31
C THR A 439 19.53 15.07 12.01
N GLU A 440 18.71 15.26 13.04
CA GLU A 440 18.72 16.41 13.92
C GLU A 440 20.10 16.68 14.61
N PRO A 441 20.41 17.92 15.08
CA PRO A 441 19.52 19.07 15.34
C PRO A 441 19.28 20.05 14.19
N SER A 442 20.20 20.20 13.23
CA SER A 442 20.15 21.31 12.24
C SER A 442 19.73 20.92 10.82
N ALA A 443 19.26 19.67 10.61
CA ALA A 443 18.66 19.15 9.37
C ALA A 443 19.21 19.70 8.03
N THR A 444 20.53 19.78 7.88
CA THR A 444 21.20 20.30 6.66
C THR A 444 21.99 19.21 5.94
N LEU A 445 21.96 19.24 4.61
CA LEU A 445 22.73 18.33 3.76
C LEU A 445 23.28 19.07 2.55
N GLU A 446 24.57 18.91 2.29
CA GLU A 446 25.21 19.25 1.02
C GLU A 446 25.57 17.95 0.29
N LEU A 447 25.07 17.77 -0.93
CA LEU A 447 25.25 16.56 -1.72
C LEU A 447 25.75 16.89 -3.13
N GLY A 448 26.84 16.24 -3.54
CA GLY A 448 27.28 16.24 -4.94
C GLY A 448 26.61 15.10 -5.72
N VAL A 449 25.96 15.43 -6.83
CA VAL A 449 25.33 14.44 -7.73
C VAL A 449 25.95 14.51 -9.12
N SER A 450 26.42 13.37 -9.63
CA SER A 450 27.02 13.33 -10.96
C SER A 450 25.95 13.55 -12.03
N THR A 451 26.27 14.36 -13.04
CA THR A 451 25.42 14.60 -14.21
C THR A 451 25.88 13.85 -15.45
N THR A 452 27.07 13.27 -15.39
CA THR A 452 27.71 12.66 -16.56
C THR A 452 26.98 11.39 -16.96
N GLY A 453 26.41 11.36 -18.16
CA GLY A 453 25.68 10.20 -18.70
C GLY A 453 24.19 10.16 -18.34
N TRP A 454 23.69 11.12 -17.57
CA TRP A 454 22.31 11.15 -17.09
C TRP A 454 21.46 12.16 -17.87
N GLN A 455 20.19 11.84 -18.10
CA GLN A 455 19.21 12.73 -18.72
C GLN A 455 18.51 13.60 -17.67
N TYR A 456 18.12 12.98 -16.57
CA TYR A 456 17.45 13.63 -15.43
C TYR A 456 18.09 13.20 -14.11
N VAL A 457 18.06 14.12 -13.15
CA VAL A 457 18.17 13.83 -11.71
C VAL A 457 16.83 14.16 -11.09
N VAL A 458 16.30 13.25 -10.27
CA VAL A 458 15.08 13.46 -9.49
C VAL A 458 15.49 13.38 -8.03
N LEU A 459 15.28 14.46 -7.30
CA LEU A 459 15.44 14.44 -5.85
C LEU A 459 14.12 14.01 -5.23
N PHE A 460 14.17 13.25 -4.15
CA PHE A 460 13.02 13.12 -3.26
C PHE A 460 13.36 13.56 -1.85
N VAL A 461 12.40 14.20 -1.20
CA VAL A 461 12.53 14.79 0.13
C VAL A 461 11.40 14.25 0.98
N MET A 462 11.73 13.65 2.13
CA MET A 462 10.76 12.99 3.01
C MET A 462 11.14 13.22 4.49
N PRO A 463 10.23 13.70 5.35
CA PRO A 463 10.45 13.75 6.79
C PRO A 463 10.23 12.37 7.42
N ILE A 464 11.06 12.03 8.40
CA ILE A 464 11.11 10.72 9.07
C ILE A 464 10.85 10.90 10.56
N THR A 465 9.66 11.38 10.89
CA THR A 465 9.25 11.57 12.28
C THR A 465 7.74 11.53 12.40
N GLN A 466 7.24 11.11 13.55
CA GLN A 466 5.82 11.09 13.86
C GLN A 466 5.42 12.36 14.62
N SER A 467 5.48 13.51 13.94
CA SER A 467 5.14 14.81 14.50
C SER A 467 3.99 15.45 13.74
N THR A 468 3.17 16.25 14.43
CA THR A 468 1.99 16.92 13.87
C THR A 468 2.31 18.35 13.40
N ILE A 469 3.57 18.65 13.12
CA ILE A 469 4.04 19.99 12.72
C ILE A 469 4.25 20.05 11.21
N ASP A 470 4.13 21.25 10.63
CA ASP A 470 4.47 21.47 9.23
C ASP A 470 5.96 21.20 8.96
N PHE A 471 6.22 20.27 8.04
CA PHE A 471 7.55 19.86 7.60
C PHE A 471 8.06 20.79 6.48
N THR A 472 8.53 21.98 6.85
CA THR A 472 9.05 22.95 5.89
C THR A 472 10.52 22.70 5.55
N TYR A 473 10.91 22.91 4.30
CA TYR A 473 12.31 22.94 3.88
C TYR A 473 12.57 23.95 2.77
N ASP A 474 13.84 24.34 2.64
CA ASP A 474 14.42 25.06 1.50
C ASP A 474 15.47 24.18 0.81
N ILE A 475 15.62 24.35 -0.50
CA ILE A 475 16.59 23.62 -1.30
C ILE A 475 17.18 24.51 -2.39
N SER A 476 18.48 24.34 -2.67
CA SER A 476 19.14 24.96 -3.81
C SER A 476 19.98 23.95 -4.57
N VAL A 477 20.02 24.11 -5.89
CA VAL A 477 20.77 23.24 -6.79
C VAL A 477 21.61 24.10 -7.71
N GLN A 478 22.91 23.83 -7.78
CA GLN A 478 23.86 24.59 -8.58
C GLN A 478 24.72 23.66 -9.43
N ALA A 479 24.93 23.99 -10.70
CA ALA A 479 25.90 23.29 -11.53
C ALA A 479 27.32 23.73 -11.15
N GLN A 480 28.19 22.76 -10.90
CA GLN A 480 29.62 22.99 -10.66
C GLN A 480 30.35 23.12 -12.00
N THR A 481 31.29 24.06 -12.12
CA THR A 481 32.14 24.24 -13.31
C THR A 481 33.56 23.69 -13.11
N GLY A 482 33.86 23.14 -11.93
CA GLY A 482 35.15 22.54 -11.58
C GLY A 482 35.13 21.01 -11.52
N ILE A 483 36.32 20.39 -11.67
CA ILE A 483 36.56 18.95 -11.45
C ILE A 483 36.89 18.73 -9.96
N GLU A 484 36.14 19.35 -9.05
CA GLU A 484 36.18 18.89 -7.67
C GLU A 484 35.23 17.71 -7.61
N GLU A 485 35.80 16.50 -7.46
CA GLU A 485 35.10 15.42 -6.78
C GLU A 485 34.73 15.99 -5.40
N GLY A 486 33.54 16.59 -5.30
CA GLY A 486 32.85 16.61 -4.02
C GLY A 486 32.92 15.18 -3.49
N GLN A 487 33.11 15.02 -2.18
CA GLN A 487 33.07 13.73 -1.51
C GLN A 487 31.67 13.13 -1.72
N GLY A 488 31.39 12.62 -2.93
CA GLY A 488 30.22 11.85 -3.23
C GLY A 488 30.32 10.67 -2.29
N ALA A 489 29.32 10.50 -1.44
CA ALA A 489 29.22 9.29 -0.65
C ALA A 489 29.45 8.11 -1.60
N PRO A 490 30.34 7.15 -1.26
CA PRO A 490 30.60 6.03 -2.14
C PRO A 490 29.25 5.38 -2.46
N SER A 491 28.94 5.25 -3.75
CA SER A 491 27.67 4.68 -4.21
C SER A 491 27.87 3.22 -4.57
N ALA A 492 26.79 2.44 -4.45
CA ALA A 492 26.79 1.08 -4.94
C ALA A 492 27.09 1.06 -6.46
N ALA A 493 27.84 0.06 -6.92
CA ALA A 493 28.10 -0.14 -8.34
C ALA A 493 27.77 -1.57 -8.80
N LEU A 494 27.35 -1.72 -10.05
CA LEU A 494 26.91 -2.96 -10.69
C LEU A 494 27.46 -2.98 -12.12
N TYR A 495 28.42 -3.86 -12.36
CA TYR A 495 29.03 -4.05 -13.67
C TYR A 495 28.74 -5.43 -14.19
N ALA A 496 28.36 -5.52 -15.46
CA ALA A 496 28.28 -6.77 -16.20
C ALA A 496 29.66 -7.02 -16.81
N SER A 497 30.20 -8.24 -16.70
CA SER A 497 31.51 -8.59 -17.26
C SER A 497 31.58 -8.39 -18.79
N SER A 498 30.44 -8.51 -19.47
CA SER A 498 30.26 -8.17 -20.88
C SER A 498 28.78 -7.91 -21.17
N ASN A 499 28.49 -7.21 -22.28
CA ASN A 499 27.14 -7.09 -22.82
C ASN A 499 27.22 -7.00 -24.37
N PRO A 500 26.77 -8.02 -25.13
CA PRO A 500 26.10 -9.25 -24.68
C PRO A 500 26.95 -10.15 -23.77
N MET A 501 26.27 -10.97 -22.95
CA MET A 501 26.87 -11.89 -21.99
C MET A 501 26.59 -13.33 -22.38
N ALA A 502 27.62 -14.18 -22.35
CA ALA A 502 27.48 -15.62 -22.53
C ALA A 502 27.08 -16.31 -21.22
N PRO A 503 26.46 -17.51 -21.24
CA PRO A 503 26.27 -18.31 -20.04
C PRO A 503 27.58 -18.52 -19.29
N GLY A 504 27.58 -18.29 -17.97
CA GLY A 504 28.78 -18.33 -17.14
C GLY A 504 29.54 -17.00 -17.02
N GLY A 505 28.98 -15.89 -17.54
CA GLY A 505 29.45 -14.54 -17.25
C GLY A 505 29.29 -14.16 -15.77
N SER A 506 29.69 -12.94 -15.42
CA SER A 506 29.66 -12.49 -14.03
C SER A 506 29.24 -11.03 -13.88
N PHE A 507 28.72 -10.72 -12.70
CA PHE A 507 28.48 -9.36 -12.23
C PHE A 507 29.53 -8.97 -11.19
N GLU A 508 30.05 -7.75 -11.29
CA GLU A 508 30.86 -7.14 -10.26
C GLU A 508 30.00 -6.13 -9.49
N LEU A 509 29.95 -6.30 -8.17
CA LEU A 509 29.25 -5.44 -7.23
C LEU A 509 30.29 -4.64 -6.46
N VAL A 510 30.08 -3.33 -6.28
CA VAL A 510 30.89 -2.52 -5.35
C VAL A 510 29.96 -2.00 -4.28
N LEU A 511 30.23 -2.37 -3.04
CA LEU A 511 29.40 -2.03 -1.89
C LEU A 511 30.09 -0.95 -1.04
N PRO A 512 29.46 0.23 -0.83
CA PRO A 512 30.06 1.30 -0.04
C PRO A 512 30.05 1.02 1.46
N SER A 513 29.09 0.22 1.91
CA SER A 513 28.92 -0.27 3.27
C SER A 513 28.47 -1.74 3.23
N GLY A 514 28.72 -2.47 4.31
CA GLY A 514 28.21 -3.84 4.45
C GLY A 514 26.73 -3.84 4.83
N GLY A 515 26.01 -4.88 4.43
CA GLY A 515 24.63 -5.12 4.81
C GLY A 515 23.90 -6.08 3.89
N PHE A 516 22.59 -6.19 4.07
CA PHE A 516 21.78 -7.13 3.31
C PHE A 516 21.71 -6.70 1.85
N THR A 517 22.21 -7.57 0.97
CA THR A 517 22.35 -7.33 -0.45
C THR A 517 21.55 -8.37 -1.21
N THR A 518 20.76 -7.91 -2.18
CA THR A 518 20.06 -8.79 -3.12
C THR A 518 20.53 -8.49 -4.54
N LEU A 519 20.89 -9.53 -5.29
CA LEU A 519 21.12 -9.47 -6.73
C LEU A 519 20.18 -10.47 -7.41
N GLY A 520 19.14 -9.97 -8.07
CA GLY A 520 18.18 -10.78 -8.83
C GLY A 520 18.32 -10.57 -10.34
N ILE A 521 18.00 -11.60 -11.12
CA ILE A 521 17.88 -11.58 -12.58
C ILE A 521 16.40 -11.68 -12.94
N TYR A 522 15.95 -10.73 -13.75
CA TYR A 522 14.57 -10.57 -14.16
C TYR A 522 14.46 -10.64 -15.69
N ASP A 523 13.39 -11.26 -16.19
CA ASP A 523 13.09 -11.27 -17.63
C ASP A 523 12.40 -9.97 -18.08
N LEU A 524 12.08 -9.87 -19.38
CA LEU A 524 11.39 -8.71 -19.95
C LEU A 524 9.98 -8.47 -19.41
N SER A 525 9.35 -9.47 -18.78
CA SER A 525 8.08 -9.29 -18.07
C SER A 525 8.26 -8.92 -16.61
N GLY A 526 9.52 -8.69 -16.18
CA GLY A 526 9.80 -8.35 -14.80
C GLY A 526 9.71 -9.53 -13.83
N ARG A 527 9.49 -10.75 -14.31
CA ARG A 527 9.47 -11.92 -13.43
C ARG A 527 10.90 -12.22 -12.96
N LEU A 528 11.08 -12.42 -11.66
CA LEU A 528 12.32 -12.93 -11.10
C LEU A 528 12.57 -14.33 -11.63
N VAL A 529 13.58 -14.49 -12.50
CA VAL A 529 13.94 -15.78 -13.09
C VAL A 529 15.08 -16.46 -12.35
N GLN A 530 15.91 -15.69 -11.62
CA GLN A 530 17.00 -16.26 -10.82
C GLN A 530 17.49 -15.28 -9.74
N THR A 531 17.61 -15.73 -8.49
CA THR A 531 18.31 -14.99 -7.42
C THR A 531 19.79 -15.39 -7.40
N LEU A 532 20.69 -14.43 -7.58
CA LEU A 532 22.14 -14.66 -7.54
C LEU A 532 22.75 -14.37 -6.17
N VAL A 533 22.22 -13.36 -5.46
CA VAL A 533 22.58 -13.03 -4.08
C VAL A 533 21.30 -12.69 -3.32
N SER A 534 21.18 -13.21 -2.10
CA SER A 534 20.22 -12.74 -1.10
C SER A 534 20.82 -13.04 0.28
N GLY A 535 21.41 -12.02 0.91
CA GLY A 535 22.14 -12.20 2.16
C GLY A 535 23.04 -11.02 2.53
N MET A 536 23.68 -11.10 3.70
CA MET A 536 24.62 -10.08 4.17
C MET A 536 25.94 -10.15 3.39
N LEU A 537 26.37 -9.03 2.80
CA LEU A 537 27.70 -8.86 2.21
C LEU A 537 28.46 -7.74 2.94
N GLU A 538 29.78 -7.90 3.05
CA GLU A 538 30.67 -6.86 3.61
C GLU A 538 30.91 -5.73 2.60
N ALA A 539 31.34 -4.56 3.08
CA ALA A 539 31.77 -3.48 2.20
C ALA A 539 32.93 -3.92 1.27
N GLY A 540 32.96 -3.41 0.04
CA GLY A 540 33.99 -3.73 -0.96
C GLY A 540 33.47 -4.36 -2.25
N SER A 541 34.38 -4.89 -3.07
CA SER A 541 34.04 -5.49 -4.36
C SER A 541 33.74 -6.99 -4.25
N HIS A 542 32.65 -7.43 -4.89
CA HIS A 542 32.23 -8.83 -4.97
C HIS A 542 32.00 -9.24 -6.41
N THR A 543 32.38 -10.46 -6.78
CA THR A 543 32.09 -11.02 -8.11
C THR A 543 31.11 -12.17 -7.99
N VAL A 544 29.99 -12.09 -8.69
CA VAL A 544 28.90 -13.05 -8.65
C VAL A 544 28.72 -13.66 -10.04
N GLY A 545 28.84 -14.99 -10.14
CA GLY A 545 28.65 -15.70 -11.41
C GLY A 545 27.18 -15.83 -11.80
N TRP A 546 26.89 -15.77 -13.09
CA TRP A 546 25.57 -16.04 -13.66
C TRP A 546 25.67 -17.20 -14.67
N ASN A 547 25.25 -18.39 -14.24
CA ASN A 547 25.27 -19.59 -15.09
C ASN A 547 24.20 -19.55 -16.20
N ALA A 548 23.14 -18.76 -16.01
CA ALA A 548 22.01 -18.60 -16.92
C ALA A 548 21.41 -19.94 -17.40
N GLU A 549 21.43 -20.97 -16.56
CA GLU A 549 20.94 -22.30 -16.90
C GLU A 549 19.41 -22.27 -17.05
N GLY A 550 18.88 -22.91 -18.11
CA GLY A 550 17.44 -22.89 -18.39
C GLY A 550 16.87 -21.59 -18.99
N LEU A 551 17.64 -20.49 -19.02
CA LEU A 551 17.21 -19.20 -19.58
C LEU A 551 17.42 -19.12 -21.11
N SER A 552 16.52 -18.48 -21.86
CA SER A 552 16.65 -18.30 -23.31
C SER A 552 17.52 -17.09 -23.68
N THR A 553 18.14 -17.09 -24.87
CA THR A 553 18.76 -15.88 -25.45
C THR A 553 17.75 -14.72 -25.46
N GLY A 554 18.15 -13.55 -24.98
CA GLY A 554 17.23 -12.42 -24.80
C GLY A 554 17.77 -11.34 -23.88
N ALA A 555 16.99 -10.28 -23.69
CA ALA A 555 17.31 -9.22 -22.73
C ALA A 555 16.83 -9.62 -21.32
N TYR A 556 17.65 -9.30 -20.33
CA TYR A 556 17.40 -9.49 -18.90
C TYR A 556 17.83 -8.24 -18.14
N PHE A 557 17.34 -8.10 -16.92
CA PHE A 557 17.74 -7.04 -15.99
C PHE A 557 18.37 -7.66 -14.75
N ALA A 558 19.58 -7.23 -14.43
CA ALA A 558 20.23 -7.53 -13.16
C ALA A 558 19.96 -6.38 -12.21
N ARG A 559 19.36 -6.67 -11.06
CA ARG A 559 19.00 -5.65 -10.07
C ARG A 559 19.73 -5.90 -8.76
N LEU A 560 20.50 -4.90 -8.35
CA LEU A 560 21.22 -4.86 -7.08
C LEU A 560 20.47 -3.94 -6.12
N ASN A 561 20.05 -4.45 -4.97
CA ASN A 561 19.59 -3.62 -3.85
C ASN A 561 20.55 -3.79 -2.67
N VAL A 562 20.91 -2.68 -2.05
CA VAL A 562 21.85 -2.60 -0.91
C VAL A 562 21.32 -1.57 0.10
N PRO A 563 21.85 -1.51 1.33
CA PRO A 563 21.51 -0.42 2.23
C PRO A 563 21.87 0.93 1.60
N GLY A 564 20.93 1.89 1.63
CA GLY A 564 21.14 3.24 1.11
C GLY A 564 20.96 3.43 -0.40
N GLY A 565 20.65 2.38 -1.17
CA GLY A 565 20.41 2.54 -2.60
C GLY A 565 20.27 1.24 -3.39
N GLY A 566 20.21 1.38 -4.70
CA GLY A 566 20.14 0.25 -5.61
C GLY A 566 20.42 0.67 -7.05
N MET A 567 20.68 -0.34 -7.88
CA MET A 567 20.98 -0.15 -9.29
C MET A 567 20.42 -1.28 -10.14
N THR A 568 19.97 -0.91 -11.33
CA THR A 568 19.53 -1.86 -12.34
C THR A 568 20.45 -1.79 -13.55
N LYS A 569 20.76 -2.96 -14.12
CA LYS A 569 21.56 -3.07 -15.34
C LYS A 569 20.91 -4.00 -16.34
N ARG A 570 20.58 -3.46 -17.51
CA ARG A 570 20.15 -4.26 -18.66
C ARG A 570 21.32 -5.05 -19.24
N VAL A 571 21.11 -6.35 -19.48
CA VAL A 571 22.09 -7.25 -20.09
C VAL A 571 21.41 -8.08 -21.19
N ILE A 572 22.09 -8.28 -22.31
CA ILE A 572 21.65 -9.21 -23.36
C ILE A 572 22.35 -10.55 -23.13
N LEU A 573 21.61 -11.63 -22.85
CA LEU A 573 22.14 -13.00 -22.81
C LEU A 573 22.20 -13.53 -24.25
N ASP A 574 23.38 -13.96 -24.68
CA ASP A 574 23.63 -14.55 -25.99
C ASP A 574 24.31 -15.92 -25.83
N ARG A 575 23.77 -16.96 -26.49
CA ARG A 575 24.17 -18.36 -26.30
C ARG A 575 24.91 -18.92 -27.49
#